data_AF-A0A3B8WGM0-F1
#
_entry.id   AF-A0A3B8WGM0-F1
#
_cell.length_a   1.000
_cell.length_b   1.000
_cell.length_c   1.000
_cell.angle_alpha   90.00
_cell.angle_beta   90.00
_cell.angle_gamma   90.00
#
_symmetry.space_group_name_H-M   'P 1'
#
loop_
_entity.id
_entity.type
_entity.pdbx_description
1 polymer ?
#
loop_
_entity_poly.entity_id
_entity_poly.type
_entity_poly.pdbx_seq_one_letter_code
_entity_poly.pdbx_strand_id
1 'polypeptide(L)'
;DRLGLDPDTYAISIPLGATINMAGAAITISVITLAAANTLGIPVDFPTALLLCVVSSIAACGVSGVAGGSLLLIPLATSLFGISTEVAMQVVAIGFVISVVQDSTETALNSSTDVLFTAAACRSAEARESA
;
A
#
# COMPACT_ATOMS: atom_id res chain seq x y z
N ASP A 1 2.81 -24.42 0.03
CA ASP A 1 2.20 -25.53 0.79
C ASP A 1 0.70 -25.72 0.59
N ARG A 2 -0.18 -25.05 1.35
CA ARG A 2 -1.64 -25.37 1.36
C ARG A 2 -2.34 -25.24 0.01
N LEU A 3 -1.82 -24.39 -0.86
CA LEU A 3 -2.34 -24.16 -2.22
C LEU A 3 -1.73 -25.10 -3.27
N GLY A 4 -0.84 -26.02 -2.88
CA GLY A 4 -0.19 -26.97 -3.80
C GLY A 4 0.74 -26.32 -4.82
N LEU A 5 1.25 -25.11 -4.53
CA LEU A 5 2.13 -24.35 -5.42
C LEU A 5 3.58 -24.85 -5.33
N ASP A 6 4.32 -24.66 -6.41
CA ASP A 6 5.74 -24.97 -6.51
C ASP A 6 6.59 -24.30 -5.39
N PRO A 7 7.30 -25.11 -4.56
CA PRO A 7 8.16 -24.62 -3.48
C PRO A 7 9.22 -23.63 -3.89
N ASP A 8 9.87 -23.85 -5.02
CA ASP A 8 10.96 -23.00 -5.47
C ASP A 8 10.45 -21.61 -5.83
N THR A 9 9.24 -21.54 -6.41
CA THR A 9 8.61 -20.28 -6.78
C THR A 9 8.08 -19.50 -5.57
N TYR A 10 7.32 -20.13 -4.66
CA TYR A 10 6.75 -19.39 -3.53
C TYR A 10 7.80 -19.01 -2.46
N ALA A 11 8.89 -19.76 -2.35
CA ALA A 11 9.97 -19.45 -1.41
C ALA A 11 10.68 -18.12 -1.73
N ILE A 12 10.68 -17.70 -3.01
CA ILE A 12 11.28 -16.45 -3.46
C ILE A 12 10.21 -15.35 -3.60
N SER A 13 9.08 -15.67 -4.22
CA SER A 13 8.07 -14.65 -4.56
C SER A 13 7.34 -14.07 -3.35
N ILE A 14 7.09 -14.84 -2.29
CA ILE A 14 6.39 -14.33 -1.09
C ILE A 14 7.26 -13.33 -0.31
N PRO A 15 8.53 -13.63 0.06
CA PRO A 15 9.39 -12.64 0.69
C PRO A 15 9.64 -11.41 -0.18
N LEU A 16 9.81 -11.60 -1.49
CA LEU A 16 9.96 -10.48 -2.43
C LEU A 16 8.69 -9.62 -2.45
N GLY A 17 7.51 -10.23 -2.59
CA GLY A 17 6.20 -9.57 -2.55
C GLY A 17 6.01 -8.76 -1.27
N ALA A 18 6.29 -9.34 -0.12
CA ALA A 18 6.21 -8.64 1.16
C ALA A 18 7.09 -7.36 1.23
N THR A 19 8.12 -7.24 0.39
CA THR A 19 8.94 -6.02 0.28
C THR A 19 8.44 -4.99 -0.72
N ILE A 20 7.94 -5.43 -1.89
CA ILE A 20 7.63 -4.51 -2.99
C ILE A 20 6.13 -4.28 -3.20
N ASN A 21 5.29 -5.25 -2.83
CA ASN A 21 3.85 -5.24 -3.05
C ASN A 21 3.14 -4.58 -1.87
N MET A 22 3.21 -3.26 -1.87
CA MET A 22 2.67 -2.40 -0.81
C MET A 22 1.36 -1.70 -1.25
N ALA A 23 0.44 -2.45 -1.88
CA ALA A 23 -0.83 -1.90 -2.38
C ALA A 23 -1.74 -1.35 -1.26
N GLY A 24 -1.81 -2.05 -0.12
CA GLY A 24 -2.50 -1.60 1.08
C GLY A 24 -1.91 -0.29 1.61
N ALA A 25 -0.59 -0.15 1.63
CA ALA A 25 0.08 1.07 2.07
C ALA A 25 -0.22 2.24 1.12
N ALA A 26 -0.22 1.99 -0.19
CA ALA A 26 -0.62 2.98 -1.18
C ALA A 26 -2.07 3.46 -0.96
N ILE A 27 -2.98 2.54 -0.64
CA ILE A 27 -4.37 2.86 -0.30
C ILE A 27 -4.43 3.69 0.99
N THR A 28 -3.71 3.30 2.04
CA THR A 28 -3.63 4.05 3.31
C THR A 28 -3.20 5.49 3.08
N ILE A 29 -2.10 5.69 2.36
CA ILE A 29 -1.54 7.03 2.07
C ILE A 29 -2.57 7.86 1.31
N SER A 30 -3.15 7.34 0.23
CA SER A 30 -4.13 8.06 -0.58
C SER A 30 -5.40 8.39 0.22
N VAL A 31 -5.97 7.41 0.92
CA VAL A 31 -7.24 7.58 1.65
C VAL A 31 -7.09 8.56 2.79
N ILE A 32 -6.03 8.45 3.60
CA ILE A 32 -5.79 9.36 4.72
C ILE A 32 -5.50 10.79 4.20
N THR A 33 -4.76 10.92 3.10
CA THR A 33 -4.49 12.22 2.48
C THR A 33 -5.77 12.87 1.95
N LEU A 34 -6.62 12.11 1.25
CA LEU A 34 -7.91 12.60 0.76
C LEU A 34 -8.84 12.95 1.92
N ALA A 35 -8.84 12.16 3.00
CA ALA A 35 -9.61 12.47 4.20
C ALA A 35 -9.17 13.81 4.82
N ALA A 36 -7.85 14.06 4.90
CA ALA A 36 -7.31 15.33 5.36
C ALA A 36 -7.73 16.49 4.46
N ALA A 37 -7.57 16.36 3.13
CA ALA A 37 -7.97 17.39 2.17
C ALA A 37 -9.47 17.73 2.28
N ASN A 38 -10.33 16.72 2.34
CA ASN A 38 -11.78 16.92 2.50
C ASN A 38 -12.13 17.54 3.86
N THR A 39 -11.46 17.13 4.94
CA THR A 39 -11.69 17.70 6.29
C THR A 39 -11.34 19.19 6.33
N LEU A 40 -10.33 19.62 5.58
CA LEU A 40 -9.90 21.01 5.47
C LEU A 40 -10.69 21.81 4.42
N GLY A 41 -11.65 21.20 3.72
CA GLY A 41 -12.40 21.84 2.65
C GLY A 41 -11.57 22.15 1.40
N ILE A 42 -10.45 21.45 1.20
CA ILE A 42 -9.59 21.60 0.02
C ILE A 42 -10.25 20.84 -1.14
N PRO A 43 -10.59 21.52 -2.26
CA PRO A 43 -11.15 20.86 -3.42
C PRO A 43 -10.13 19.93 -4.06
N VAL A 44 -10.55 18.70 -4.35
CA VAL A 44 -9.73 17.69 -5.04
C VAL A 44 -10.37 17.38 -6.38
N ASP A 45 -9.68 17.72 -7.47
CA ASP A 45 -10.07 17.34 -8.81
C ASP A 45 -9.54 15.94 -9.17
N PHE A 46 -10.17 15.31 -10.15
CA PHE A 46 -9.86 13.94 -10.55
C PHE A 46 -8.40 13.75 -11.01
N PRO A 47 -7.79 14.65 -11.82
CA PRO A 47 -6.38 14.55 -12.18
C PRO A 47 -5.44 14.52 -10.97
N THR A 48 -5.65 15.39 -9.98
CA THR A 48 -4.79 15.43 -8.78
C THR A 48 -5.01 14.19 -7.91
N ALA A 49 -6.24 13.68 -7.81
CA ALA A 49 -6.52 12.42 -7.13
C ALA A 49 -5.81 11.23 -7.81
N LEU A 50 -5.77 11.20 -9.15
CA LEU A 50 -5.04 10.18 -9.89
C LEU A 50 -3.53 10.29 -9.66
N LEU A 51 -2.98 11.52 -9.68
CA LEU A 51 -1.58 11.77 -9.38
C LEU A 51 -1.22 11.29 -7.96
N LEU A 52 -2.07 11.59 -6.97
CA LEU A 52 -1.92 11.11 -5.61
C LEU A 52 -1.81 9.57 -5.56
N CYS A 53 -2.68 8.85 -6.29
CA CYS A 53 -2.60 7.40 -6.34
C CYS A 53 -1.27 6.91 -6.92
N VAL A 54 -0.80 7.49 -8.03
CA VAL A 54 0.48 7.13 -8.65
C VAL A 54 1.66 7.38 -7.69
N VAL A 55 1.71 8.57 -7.09
CA VAL A 55 2.76 8.94 -6.14
C VAL A 55 2.74 8.02 -4.92
N SER A 56 1.55 7.75 -4.37
CA SER A 56 1.37 6.87 -3.22
C SER A 56 1.80 5.44 -3.52
N SER A 57 1.49 4.90 -4.71
CA SER A 57 1.95 3.58 -5.13
C SER A 57 3.47 3.48 -5.23
N ILE A 58 4.12 4.48 -5.82
CA ILE A 58 5.58 4.49 -5.94
C ILE A 58 6.24 4.63 -4.56
N ALA A 59 5.72 5.54 -3.72
CA ALA A 59 6.28 5.79 -2.40
C ALA A 59 6.07 4.58 -1.46
N ALA A 60 4.93 3.92 -1.54
CA ALA A 60 4.60 2.73 -0.74
C ALA A 60 5.61 1.59 -0.94
N CYS A 61 6.14 1.40 -2.16
CA CYS A 61 7.19 0.41 -2.42
C CYS A 61 8.49 0.69 -1.60
N GLY A 62 8.71 1.93 -1.18
CA GLY A 62 9.93 2.36 -0.48
C GLY A 62 9.90 2.21 1.04
N VAL A 63 8.78 1.83 1.65
CA VAL A 63 8.62 1.79 3.12
C VAL A 63 8.46 0.40 3.71
N SER A 64 8.70 -0.65 2.93
CA SER A 64 8.58 -2.01 3.47
C SER A 64 9.61 -2.31 4.57
N GLY A 65 9.15 -3.00 5.61
CA GLY A 65 9.92 -3.35 6.80
C GLY A 65 9.88 -2.32 7.94
N VAL A 66 9.19 -1.19 7.75
CA VAL A 66 8.99 -0.18 8.80
C VAL A 66 7.57 -0.27 9.34
N ALA A 67 7.42 -0.53 10.63
CA ALA A 67 6.12 -0.53 11.30
C ALA A 67 5.47 0.88 11.19
N GLY A 68 4.26 0.94 10.63
CA GLY A 68 3.59 2.22 10.34
C GLY A 68 4.28 3.05 9.24
N GLY A 69 5.10 2.43 8.38
CA GLY A 69 5.85 3.13 7.32
C GLY A 69 4.96 3.92 6.36
N SER A 70 3.76 3.43 6.05
CA SER A 70 2.78 4.13 5.23
C SER A 70 2.35 5.47 5.84
N LEU A 71 2.19 5.52 7.17
CA LEU A 71 1.85 6.76 7.87
C LEU A 71 2.95 7.82 7.75
N LEU A 72 4.22 7.41 7.71
CA LEU A 72 5.36 8.33 7.55
C LEU A 72 5.40 9.01 6.17
N LEU A 73 4.66 8.48 5.19
CA LEU A 73 4.53 9.08 3.86
C LEU A 73 3.33 10.00 3.69
N ILE A 74 2.45 10.11 4.70
CA ILE A 74 1.34 11.06 4.68
C ILE A 74 1.83 12.49 4.42
N PRO A 75 2.89 13.03 5.08
CA PRO A 75 3.35 14.39 4.83
C PRO A 75 3.74 14.65 3.37
N LEU A 76 4.35 13.66 2.70
CA LEU A 76 4.68 13.74 1.28
C LEU A 76 3.41 13.87 0.44
N ALA A 77 2.43 13.01 0.67
CA ALA A 77 1.18 13.00 -0.09
C ALA A 77 0.32 14.24 0.17
N THR A 78 0.22 14.69 1.42
CA THR A 78 -0.54 15.90 1.79
C THR A 78 0.06 17.18 1.23
N SER A 79 1.38 17.20 0.97
CA SER A 79 2.04 18.35 0.36
C SER A 79 1.53 18.67 -1.05
N LEU A 80 1.02 17.65 -1.79
CA LEU A 80 0.39 17.83 -3.10
C LEU A 80 -0.84 18.74 -3.05
N PHE A 81 -1.49 18.81 -1.89
CA PHE A 81 -2.68 19.63 -1.63
C PHE A 81 -2.36 20.92 -0.87
N GLY A 82 -1.08 21.25 -0.68
CA GLY A 82 -0.66 22.44 0.06
C GLY A 82 -0.93 22.37 1.57
N ILE A 83 -1.17 21.17 2.12
CA ILE A 83 -1.35 20.97 3.56
C ILE A 83 0.01 21.10 4.26
N SER A 84 0.07 21.90 5.32
CA SER A 84 1.32 22.12 6.06
C SER A 84 1.78 20.85 6.78
N THR A 85 3.10 20.72 6.97
CA THR A 85 3.69 19.58 7.69
C THR A 85 3.16 19.46 9.11
N GLU A 86 2.84 20.57 9.78
CA GLU A 86 2.23 20.57 11.12
C GLU A 86 0.89 19.84 11.12
N VAL A 87 -0.01 20.18 10.18
CA VAL A 87 -1.30 19.51 10.05
C VAL A 87 -1.11 18.07 9.58
N ALA A 88 -0.18 17.82 8.66
CA ALA A 88 0.13 16.46 8.22
C ALA A 88 0.58 15.56 9.39
N MET A 89 1.39 16.07 10.33
CA MET A 89 1.80 15.31 11.51
C MET A 89 0.63 15.04 12.47
N GLN A 90 -0.38 15.91 12.54
CA GLN A 90 -1.62 15.61 13.27
C GLN A 90 -2.39 14.46 12.61
N VAL A 91 -2.44 14.43 11.28
CA VAL A 91 -3.06 13.35 10.51
C VAL A 91 -2.31 12.03 10.73
N VAL A 92 -0.98 12.05 10.75
CA VAL A 92 -0.15 10.89 11.13
C VAL A 92 -0.50 10.38 12.53
N ALA A 93 -0.63 11.30 13.51
CA ALA A 93 -1.01 10.93 14.87
C ALA A 93 -2.40 10.26 14.93
N ILE A 94 -3.37 10.75 14.16
CA ILE A 94 -4.68 10.10 14.02
C ILE A 94 -4.52 8.69 13.42
N GLY A 95 -3.68 8.54 12.39
CA GLY A 95 -3.32 7.24 11.81
C GLY A 95 -2.80 6.26 12.86
N PHE A 96 -1.91 6.70 13.75
CA PHE A 96 -1.43 5.87 14.86
C PHE A 96 -2.54 5.48 15.84
N VAL A 97 -3.50 6.37 16.13
CA VAL A 97 -4.64 6.07 17.01
C VAL A 97 -5.52 4.97 16.42
N ILE A 98 -5.74 4.98 15.11
CA ILE A 98 -6.57 3.97 14.42
C ILE A 98 -5.75 2.78 13.87
N SER A 99 -4.45 2.73 14.18
CA SER A 99 -3.48 1.80 13.57
C SER A 99 -3.91 0.33 13.68
N VAL A 100 -4.53 -0.08 14.79
CA VAL A 100 -5.02 -1.45 14.96
C VAL A 100 -5.93 -1.87 13.80
N VAL A 101 -6.79 -0.97 13.31
CA VAL A 101 -7.69 -1.25 12.20
C VAL A 101 -7.00 -0.99 10.86
N GLN A 102 -6.34 0.16 10.73
CA GLN A 102 -5.71 0.58 9.47
C GLN A 102 -4.56 -0.36 9.07
N ASP A 103 -3.60 -0.61 9.96
CA ASP A 103 -2.40 -1.41 9.69
C ASP A 103 -2.74 -2.89 9.49
N SER A 104 -3.72 -3.41 10.24
CA SER A 104 -4.22 -4.79 10.03
C SER A 104 -4.84 -4.95 8.64
N THR A 105 -5.62 -3.96 8.18
CA THR A 105 -6.26 -4.01 6.86
C THR A 105 -5.23 -3.83 5.74
N GLU A 106 -4.31 -2.89 5.92
CA GLU A 106 -3.16 -2.67 5.03
C GLU A 106 -2.34 -3.95 4.86
N THR A 107 -1.93 -4.55 5.98
CA THR A 107 -1.11 -5.78 5.98
C THR A 107 -1.87 -6.96 5.39
N ALA A 108 -3.17 -7.09 5.69
CA ALA A 108 -4.01 -8.14 5.10
C ALA A 108 -4.10 -8.00 3.58
N LEU A 109 -4.24 -6.79 3.05
CA LEU A 109 -4.27 -6.55 1.60
C LEU A 109 -2.92 -6.88 0.94
N ASN A 110 -1.81 -6.41 1.51
CA ASN A 110 -0.47 -6.71 0.99
C ASN A 110 -0.22 -8.23 0.95
N SER A 111 -0.39 -8.91 2.08
CA SER A 111 -0.11 -10.35 2.18
C SER A 111 -1.08 -11.21 1.36
N SER A 112 -2.37 -10.83 1.28
CA SER A 112 -3.34 -11.58 0.46
C SER A 112 -3.03 -11.50 -1.03
N THR A 113 -2.57 -10.34 -1.49
CA THR A 113 -2.19 -10.15 -2.89
C THR A 113 -0.84 -10.80 -3.22
N ASP A 114 0.10 -10.89 -2.28
CA ASP A 114 1.31 -11.71 -2.45
C ASP A 114 0.95 -13.16 -2.77
N VAL A 115 0.06 -13.77 -1.97
CA VAL A 115 -0.41 -15.14 -2.19
C VAL A 115 -1.15 -15.26 -3.53
N LEU A 116 -2.00 -14.30 -3.87
CA LEU A 116 -2.75 -14.30 -5.13
C LEU A 116 -1.82 -14.25 -6.33
N PHE A 117 -0.85 -13.35 -6.35
CA PHE A 117 0.07 -13.18 -7.48
C PHE A 117 1.04 -14.35 -7.60
N THR A 118 1.55 -14.88 -6.50
CA THR A 118 2.35 -16.11 -6.50
C THR A 118 1.54 -17.27 -7.09
N ALA A 119 0.29 -17.46 -6.66
CA ALA A 119 -0.56 -18.53 -7.18
C ALA A 119 -0.88 -18.36 -8.67
N ALA A 120 -1.16 -17.13 -9.12
CA ALA A 120 -1.41 -16.84 -10.52
C ALA A 120 -0.18 -17.12 -11.39
N ALA A 121 1.01 -16.74 -10.92
CA ALA A 121 2.27 -16.99 -11.62
C ALA A 121 2.58 -18.49 -11.73
N CYS A 122 2.48 -19.24 -10.62
CA CYS A 122 2.74 -20.69 -10.60
C CYS A 122 1.83 -21.44 -11.59
N ARG A 123 0.52 -21.19 -11.52
CA ARG A 123 -0.46 -21.85 -12.38
C ARG A 123 -0.28 -21.51 -13.86
N SER A 124 0.14 -20.28 -14.17
CA SER A 124 0.45 -19.86 -15.53
C SER A 124 1.69 -20.57 -16.07
N ALA A 125 2.71 -20.79 -15.24
CA ALA A 125 3.90 -21.55 -15.62
C ALA A 125 3.56 -23.02 -15.88
N GLU A 126 2.84 -23.69 -14.97
CA GLU A 126 2.38 -25.08 -15.14
C GLU A 126 1.59 -25.28 -16.44
N ALA A 127 0.65 -24.36 -16.73
CA ALA A 127 -0.15 -24.44 -17.96
C ALA A 127 0.71 -24.37 -19.24
N ARG A 128 1.81 -23.60 -19.21
CA ARG A 128 2.74 -23.47 -20.36
C ARG A 128 3.63 -24.70 -20.54
N GLU A 129 3.98 -25.39 -19.46
CA GLU A 129 4.76 -26.63 -19.53
C GLU A 129 3.91 -27.82 -20.00
N SER A 130 2.61 -27.76 -19.75
CA SER A 130 1.65 -28.79 -20.17
C SER A 130 1.13 -28.65 -21.61
N ALA A 131 1.47 -27.55 -22.30
CA ALA A 131 1.03 -27.22 -23.66
C ALA A 131 2.10 -27.55 -24.70
#